data_AF-A0A151SJW9-F1
#
_entry.id   AF-A0A151SJW9-F1
#
_cell.length_a   1.000
_cell.length_b   1.000
_cell.length_c   1.000
_cell.angle_alpha   90.00
_cell.angle_beta   90.00
_cell.angle_gamma   90.00
#
_symmetry.space_group_name_H-M   'P 1'
#
loop_
_entity.id
_entity.type
_entity.pdbx_description
1 polymer ?
#
loop_
_entity_poly.entity_id
_entity_poly.type
_entity_poly.pdbx_seq_one_letter_code
_entity_poly.pdbx_strand_id
1 'polypeptide(L)'
;NETIDEMFRRLQTILNGLKSLGIEFSKAQNNLKILDNLPEVWEPKATTIFKARDLKVLTLDELLGALCVHEVHLNNRDQNKVKDNITLKNSETRGRK
;
A
#
# COMPACT_ATOMS: atom_id res chain seq x y z
N ASN A 1 -11.52 0.44 -5.78
CA ASN A 1 -10.16 0.32 -5.23
C ASN A 1 -9.54 1.68 -5.34
N GLU A 2 -9.17 2.28 -4.21
CA GLU A 2 -8.48 3.57 -4.17
C GLU A 2 -6.96 3.32 -4.28
N THR A 3 -6.26 4.19 -5.01
CA THR A 3 -4.79 4.12 -5.15
C THR A 3 -4.07 4.70 -3.93
N ILE A 4 -2.80 4.36 -3.73
CA ILE A 4 -1.95 4.96 -2.69
C ILE A 4 -1.89 6.49 -2.85
N ASP A 5 -1.81 6.99 -4.09
CA ASP A 5 -1.80 8.44 -4.37
C ASP A 5 -3.10 9.12 -3.91
N GLU A 6 -4.25 8.52 -4.20
CA GLU A 6 -5.57 9.03 -3.76
C GLU A 6 -5.71 9.03 -2.24
N MET A 7 -5.36 7.92 -1.57
CA MET A 7 -5.37 7.84 -0.11
C MET A 7 -4.47 8.90 0.52
N PHE A 8 -3.28 9.09 -0.06
CA PHE A 8 -2.31 10.05 0.44
C PHE A 8 -2.80 11.50 0.29
N ARG A 9 -3.40 11.87 -0.86
CA ARG A 9 -3.99 13.21 -1.05
C ARG A 9 -5.10 13.51 -0.05
N ARG A 10 -5.97 12.52 0.22
CA ARG A 10 -7.03 12.67 1.23
C ARG A 10 -6.43 12.86 2.62
N LEU A 11 -5.39 12.09 2.96
CA LEU A 11 -4.73 12.25 4.23
C LEU A 11 -4.03 13.61 4.36
N GLN A 12 -3.35 14.10 3.31
CA GLN A 12 -2.79 15.45 3.31
C GLN A 12 -3.86 16.52 3.52
N THR A 13 -5.03 16.35 2.89
CA THR A 13 -6.16 17.26 3.07
C THR A 13 -6.63 17.28 4.52
N ILE A 14 -6.75 16.11 5.15
CA ILE A 14 -7.12 15.96 6.56
C ILE A 14 -6.06 16.60 7.47
N LEU A 15 -4.78 16.30 7.25
CA LEU A 15 -3.67 16.84 8.04
C LEU A 15 -3.59 18.37 7.94
N ASN A 16 -3.80 18.93 6.75
CA ASN A 16 -3.85 20.38 6.55
C ASN A 16 -5.06 21.02 7.26
N GLY A 17 -6.23 20.36 7.22
CA GLY A 17 -7.41 20.78 7.97
C GLY A 17 -7.17 20.79 9.48
N LEU A 18 -6.55 19.74 10.01
CA LEU A 18 -6.20 19.64 11.43
C LEU A 18 -5.17 20.70 11.84
N LYS A 19 -4.18 20.97 10.98
CA LYS A 19 -3.21 22.05 11.20
C LYS A 19 -3.88 23.43 11.26
N SER A 20 -4.86 23.68 10.40
CA SER A 20 -5.66 24.92 10.42
C SER A 20 -6.46 25.10 11.72
N LEU A 21 -6.83 23.99 12.37
CA LEU A 21 -7.50 23.97 13.67
C LEU A 21 -6.53 24.05 14.86
N GLY A 22 -5.22 24.23 14.60
CA GLY A 22 -4.19 24.27 15.64
C GLY A 22 -3.75 22.91 16.16
N ILE A 23 -4.15 21.81 15.51
CA ILE A 23 -3.73 20.45 15.85
C ILE A 23 -2.54 20.07 14.98
N GLU A 24 -1.35 20.11 15.55
CA GLU A 24 -0.12 19.69 14.87
C GLU A 24 0.34 18.32 15.36
N PHE A 25 0.51 17.40 14.42
CA PHE A 25 1.12 16.11 14.67
C PHE A 25 2.63 16.17 14.42
N SER A 26 3.40 15.49 15.26
CA SER A 26 4.79 15.22 14.98
C SER A 26 4.94 14.38 13.71
N LYS A 27 6.10 14.46 13.06
CA LYS A 27 6.43 13.66 11.86
C LYS A 27 6.18 12.17 12.08
N ALA A 28 6.57 11.63 13.23
CA ALA A 28 6.35 10.23 13.57
C ALA A 28 4.86 9.88 13.69
N GLN A 29 4.04 10.77 14.27
CA GLN A 29 2.58 10.56 14.36
C GLN A 29 1.92 10.58 12.98
N ASN A 30 2.36 11.46 12.07
CA ASN A 30 1.87 11.47 10.69
C ASN A 30 2.23 10.16 9.97
N ASN A 31 3.48 9.72 10.08
CA ASN A 31 3.95 8.49 9.47
C ASN A 31 3.21 7.26 10.02
N LEU A 32 2.97 7.21 11.34
CA LEU A 32 2.20 6.12 11.95
C LEU A 32 0.75 6.10 11.46
N LYS A 33 0.08 7.27 11.41
CA LYS A 33 -1.29 7.38 10.90
C LYS A 33 -1.40 6.91 9.45
N ILE A 34 -0.39 7.16 8.61
CA ILE A 34 -0.37 6.65 7.23
C ILE A 34 -0.34 5.14 7.24
N LEU A 35 0.60 4.55 7.97
CA LEU A 35 0.77 3.09 8.03
C LEU A 35 -0.47 2.40 8.59
N ASP A 36 -1.10 2.95 9.63
CA ASP A 36 -2.32 2.41 10.25
C ASP A 36 -3.56 2.45 9.34
N ASN A 37 -3.60 3.36 8.36
CA ASN A 37 -4.73 3.50 7.43
C ASN A 37 -4.54 2.71 6.12
N LEU A 38 -3.45 1.95 5.98
CA LEU A 38 -3.25 1.11 4.80
C LEU A 38 -4.15 -0.13 4.84
N PRO A 39 -4.61 -0.64 3.68
CA PRO A 39 -5.36 -1.89 3.62
C PRO A 39 -4.54 -3.08 4.12
N GLU A 40 -5.19 -4.12 4.66
CA GLU A 40 -4.54 -5.30 5.27
C GLU A 40 -3.51 -5.99 4.36
N VAL A 41 -3.69 -5.97 3.03
CA VAL A 41 -2.71 -6.53 2.07
C VAL A 41 -1.33 -5.86 2.15
N TRP A 42 -1.25 -4.66 2.76
CA TRP A 42 -0.04 -3.88 2.95
C TRP A 42 0.62 -4.09 4.32
N GLU A 43 -0.02 -4.79 5.26
CA GLU A 43 0.48 -5.03 6.63
C GLU A 43 1.94 -5.53 6.68
N PRO A 44 2.35 -6.54 5.88
CA PRO A 44 3.73 -7.01 5.90
C PRO A 44 4.74 -5.93 5.51
N LYS A 45 4.36 -5.04 4.59
CA LYS A 45 5.20 -3.92 4.14
C LYS A 45 5.21 -2.79 5.18
N ALA A 46 4.07 -2.45 5.75
CA ALA A 46 3.94 -1.47 6.82
C ALA A 46 4.77 -1.87 8.05
N THR A 47 4.65 -3.13 8.48
CA THR A 47 5.44 -3.72 9.57
C THR A 47 6.95 -3.70 9.25
N THR A 48 7.35 -3.96 8.00
CA THR A 48 8.77 -3.89 7.60
C THR A 48 9.29 -2.47 7.67
N ILE A 49 8.53 -1.48 7.19
CA ILE A 49 8.90 -0.06 7.26
C ILE A 49 9.01 0.39 8.72
N PHE A 50 8.04 0.01 9.55
CA PHE A 50 8.01 0.29 10.99
C PHE A 50 9.25 -0.29 11.71
N LYS A 51 9.67 -1.51 11.36
CA LYS A 51 10.83 -2.18 11.98
C LYS A 51 12.18 -1.72 11.44
N ALA A 52 12.25 -1.33 10.16
CA ALA A 52 13.51 -1.04 9.47
C ALA A 52 13.94 0.43 9.53
N ARG A 53 13.01 1.36 9.80
CA ARG A 53 13.30 2.81 9.78
C ARG A 53 12.75 3.51 11.00
N ASP A 54 13.50 4.49 11.50
CA ASP A 54 12.99 5.40 12.52
C ASP A 54 11.99 6.38 11.89
N LEU A 55 10.72 6.22 12.26
CA LEU A 55 9.59 7.04 11.79
C LEU A 55 9.76 8.53 12.12
N LYS A 56 10.63 8.90 13.07
CA LYS A 56 10.94 10.29 13.40
C LYS A 56 11.83 10.95 12.35
N VAL A 57 12.64 10.17 11.65
CA VAL A 57 13.63 10.65 10.67
C VAL A 57 13.09 10.52 9.25
N LEU A 58 12.29 9.49 9.00
CA LEU A 58 11.66 9.22 7.70
C LEU A 58 10.79 10.39 7.24
N THR A 59 11.13 10.97 6.09
CA THR A 59 10.31 12.03 5.49
C THR A 59 9.05 11.45 4.86
N LEU A 60 8.04 12.32 4.70
CA LEU A 60 6.77 11.94 4.14
C LEU A 60 6.90 11.49 2.68
N ASP A 61 7.73 12.19 1.89
CA ASP A 61 8.02 11.85 0.50
C ASP A 61 8.73 10.50 0.36
N GLU A 62 9.67 10.18 1.25
CA GLU A 62 10.34 8.87 1.26
C GLU A 62 9.37 7.73 1.61
N LEU A 63 8.45 7.97 2.56
CA LEU A 63 7.41 7.01 2.90
C LEU A 63 6.48 6.78 1.70
N LEU A 64 6.01 7.85 1.06
CA LEU A 64 5.16 7.77 -0.12
C LEU A 64 5.86 7.04 -1.27
N GLY A 65 7.12 7.37 -1.55
CA GLY A 65 7.90 6.71 -2.60
C GLY A 65 8.03 5.20 -2.36
N ALA A 66 8.28 4.78 -1.12
CA ALA A 66 8.35 3.36 -0.76
C ALA A 66 7.00 2.64 -0.94
N LEU A 67 5.88 3.32 -0.66
CA LEU A 67 4.53 2.77 -0.84
C LEU A 67 4.13 2.69 -2.31
N CYS A 68 4.34 3.75 -3.11
CA CYS A 68 4.04 3.76 -4.54
C CYS A 68 4.81 2.66 -5.30
N VAL A 69 6.11 2.48 -4.99
CA VAL A 69 6.90 1.39 -5.59
C VAL A 69 6.28 0.03 -5.25
N HIS A 70 5.82 -0.18 -4.01
CA HIS A 70 5.19 -1.43 -3.64
C HIS A 70 3.82 -1.62 -4.28
N GLU A 71 3.06 -0.56 -4.53
CA GLU A 71 1.77 -0.58 -5.25
C GLU A 71 1.94 -1.20 -6.64
N VAL A 72 2.95 -0.70 -7.38
CA VAL A 72 3.28 -1.20 -8.72
C VAL A 72 3.63 -2.69 -8.68
N HIS A 73 4.39 -3.13 -7.66
CA HIS A 73 4.73 -4.55 -7.50
C HIS A 73 3.52 -5.41 -7.14
N LEU A 74 2.61 -4.92 -6.29
CA LEU A 74 1.37 -5.62 -5.93
C LEU A 74 0.45 -5.75 -7.14
N ASN A 75 0.25 -4.67 -7.90
CA ASN A 75 -0.58 -4.67 -9.10
C ASN A 75 -0.03 -5.62 -10.19
N ASN A 76 1.30 -5.68 -10.36
CA ASN A 76 1.94 -6.64 -11.28
C ASN A 76 1.80 -8.10 -10.80
N ARG A 77 1.76 -8.34 -9.48
CA ARG A 77 1.54 -9.68 -8.92
C ARG A 77 0.10 -10.17 -9.10
N ASP A 78 -0.87 -9.27 -9.01
CA ASP A 78 -2.29 -9.59 -9.21
C ASP A 78 -2.58 -9.99 -10.68
N GLN A 79 -1.94 -9.31 -11.64
CA GLN A 79 -1.95 -9.67 -13.06
C GLN A 79 -1.36 -11.06 -13.35
N ASN A 80 -0.38 -11.50 -12.55
CA ASN A 80 0.23 -12.83 -12.69
C ASN A 80 -0.64 -13.94 -12.09
N LYS A 81 -1.37 -13.67 -10.99
CA LYS A 81 -2.29 -14.65 -10.39
C LYS A 81 -3.48 -14.98 -11.31
N VAL A 82 -3.93 -14.03 -12.13
CA VAL A 82 -4.98 -14.28 -13.13
C VAL A 82 -4.46 -15.16 -14.28
N LYS A 83 -3.20 -15.02 -14.70
CA LYS A 83 -2.64 -15.87 -15.78
C LYS A 83 -2.39 -17.32 -15.36
N ASP A 84 -2.06 -17.55 -14.09
CA ASP A 84 -1.84 -18.92 -13.58
C ASP A 84 -3.16 -19.69 -13.37
N ASN A 85 -4.31 -19.03 -13.22
CA ASN A 85 -5.60 -19.70 -13.07
C ASN A 85 -6.25 -20.11 -14.42
N ILE A 86 -5.88 -19.48 -15.54
CA ILE A 86 -6.41 -19.82 -16.87
C ILE A 86 -5.62 -20.99 -17.51
N THR A 87 -4.39 -21.24 -17.05
CA THR A 87 -3.50 -22.24 -17.66
C THR A 87 -3.66 -23.67 -17.09
N LEU A 88 -4.49 -23.88 -16.06
CA LEU A 88 -4.82 -25.21 -15.51
C LEU A 88 -6.29 -25.60 -15.72
N LYS A 89 -6.80 -25.49 -16.95
CA LYS A 89 -8.05 -26.19 -17.31
C LYS A 89 -8.16 -26.48 -18.81
N ASN A 90 -7.13 -27.03 -19.42
CA ASN A 90 -7.28 -27.69 -20.71
C ASN A 90 -6.17 -28.73 -20.93
N SER A 91 -6.27 -29.85 -20.20
CA SER A 91 -5.76 -31.13 -20.70
C SER A 91 -6.78 -32.22 -20.37
N GLU A 92 -7.45 -32.67 -21.43
CA GLU A 92 -7.72 -34.07 -21.80
C GLU A 92 -8.41 -34.95 -20.72
N THR A 93 -9.54 -35.57 -21.03
CA THR A 93 -9.48 -36.83 -21.78
C THR A 93 -10.53 -36.97 -22.88
N ARG A 94 -10.01 -37.04 -24.10
CA ARG A 94 -10.53 -37.79 -25.23
C ARG A 94 -10.73 -39.26 -24.86
N GLY A 95 -11.91 -39.81 -25.16
CA GLY A 95 -12.06 -41.22 -25.54
C GLY A 95 -12.91 -42.11 -24.63
N ARG A 96 -14.06 -42.56 -25.15
CA ARG A 96 -14.39 -43.96 -25.52
C ARG A 96 -15.75 -43.91 -26.21
N LYS A 97 -15.77 -44.09 -27.54
CA LYS A 97 -16.22 -45.31 -28.22
C LYS A 97 -17.63 -45.73 -27.82
#